data_AF-A0A0C9SMX7-F1
#
_entry.id   AF-A0A0C9SMX7-F1
#
_cell.length_a   1.000
_cell.length_b   1.000
_cell.length_c   1.000
_cell.angle_alpha   90.00
_cell.angle_beta   90.00
_cell.angle_gamma   90.00
#
_symmetry.space_group_name_H-M   'P 1'
#
loop_
_entity.id
_entity.type
_entity.pdbx_description
1 polymer ?
#
loop_
_entity_poly.entity_id
_entity_poly.type
_entity_poly.pdbx_seq_one_letter_code
_entity_poly.pdbx_strand_id
1 'polypeptide(L)' 'LVDSGCTGSSIDSGFVRAKGLNAQPLPRPIPVYNADGTLNKGGSITHFVTLQMTIGKHSERITFGVTDLGKSDL' A
#
# COMPACT_ATOMS: atom_id res chain seq x y z
N LEU A 1 9.08 0.57 5.42
CA LEU A 1 9.99 -0.53 4.98
C LEU A 1 10.37 -0.27 3.52
N VAL A 2 11.62 -0.53 3.12
CA VAL A 2 12.04 -0.50 1.71
C VAL A 2 12.13 -1.96 1.25
N ASP A 3 11.34 -2.32 0.25
CA ASP A 3 11.25 -3.69 -0.26
C ASP A 3 11.59 -3.72 -1.76
N SER A 4 12.73 -4.30 -2.11
CA SER A 4 13.12 -4.48 -3.52
C SER A 4 12.39 -5.65 -4.20
N GLY A 5 11.69 -6.49 -3.44
CA GLY A 5 10.84 -7.56 -3.96
C GLY A 5 9.43 -7.10 -4.33
N CYS A 6 9.06 -5.86 -3.98
CA CYS A 6 7.73 -5.31 -4.27
C CYS A 6 7.74 -4.53 -5.59
N THR A 7 6.81 -4.85 -6.50
CA THR A 7 6.71 -4.19 -7.81
C THR A 7 6.20 -2.75 -7.73
N GLY A 8 5.48 -2.39 -6.67
CA GLY A 8 4.91 -1.06 -6.49
C GLY A 8 4.82 -0.66 -5.02
N SER A 9 4.68 0.63 -4.77
CA SER A 9 4.50 1.12 -3.40
C SER A 9 3.13 0.72 -2.85
N SER A 10 3.10 0.18 -1.64
CA SER A 10 1.89 -0.28 -0.96
C SER A 10 1.80 0.28 0.46
N ILE A 11 0.59 0.45 0.97
CA ILE A 11 0.33 0.93 2.31
C ILE A 11 -0.74 0.08 3.00
N ASP A 12 -0.56 -0.14 4.30
CA ASP A 12 -1.47 -0.95 5.09
C ASP A 12 -2.86 -0.31 5.23
N SER A 13 -3.89 -1.11 4.99
CA SER A 13 -5.30 -0.70 5.08
C SER A 13 -5.72 -0.28 6.50
N GLY A 14 -5.14 -0.89 7.54
CA GLY A 14 -5.35 -0.52 8.92
C GLY A 14 -4.77 0.86 9.23
N PHE A 15 -3.56 1.15 8.77
CA PHE A 15 -2.94 2.46 8.89
C PHE A 15 -3.75 3.56 8.18
N VAL A 16 -4.18 3.31 6.94
CA VAL A 16 -5.03 4.23 6.16
C VAL A 16 -6.29 4.59 6.95
N ARG A 17 -6.97 3.60 7.53
CA ARG A 17 -8.16 3.78 8.36
C ARG A 17 -7.85 4.55 9.65
N ALA A 18 -6.80 4.16 10.37
CA ALA A 18 -6.42 4.77 11.65
C ALA A 18 -6.03 6.25 11.52
N LYS A 19 -5.47 6.64 10.36
CA LYS A 19 -5.09 8.03 10.07
C LYS A 19 -6.14 8.82 9.30
N GLY A 20 -7.28 8.21 8.96
CA GLY A 20 -8.36 8.86 8.21
C GLY A 20 -7.91 9.34 6.83
N LEU A 21 -7.00 8.61 6.17
CA LEU A 21 -6.50 9.00 4.85
C LEU A 21 -7.57 8.75 3.79
N ASN A 22 -7.74 9.73 2.90
CA ASN A 22 -8.73 9.65 1.84
C ASN A 22 -8.24 8.75 0.69
N ALA A 23 -8.58 7.45 0.76
CA ALA A 23 -8.28 6.50 -0.31
C ALA A 23 -9.32 6.61 -1.44
N GLN A 24 -8.85 6.58 -2.68
CA GLN A 24 -9.67 6.66 -3.89
C GLN A 24 -9.87 5.27 -4.50
N PRO A 25 -11.10 4.92 -4.96
CA PRO A 25 -11.36 3.61 -5.55
C PRO A 25 -10.68 3.47 -6.91
N LEU A 26 -10.27 2.25 -7.23
CA LEU A 26 -9.83 1.86 -8.56
C LEU A 26 -11.03 1.37 -9.40
N PRO A 27 -11.05 1.66 -10.71
CA PRO A 27 -12.10 1.16 -11.60
C PRO A 27 -12.03 -0.37 -11.77
N ARG A 28 -10.87 -0.98 -11.54
CA ARG A 28 -10.65 -2.44 -11.59
C ARG A 28 -9.74 -2.87 -10.45
N PRO A 29 -10.10 -3.89 -9.66
CA PRO A 29 -9.22 -4.44 -8.63
C PRO A 29 -7.92 -5.01 -9.22
N ILE A 30 -6.82 -4.89 -8.48
CA ILE A 30 -5.51 -5.44 -8.84
C ILE A 30 -5.19 -6.61 -7.90
N PRO A 31 -5.02 -7.85 -8.39
CA PRO A 31 -4.67 -8.98 -7.55
C PRO A 31 -3.27 -8.78 -6.95
N VAL A 32 -3.14 -9.04 -5.65
CA VAL A 32 -1.86 -8.97 -4.95
C VAL A 32 -1.38 -10.38 -4.63
N TYR A 33 -0.14 -10.65 -4.97
CA TYR A 33 0.55 -11.89 -4.63
C TYR A 33 1.68 -11.56 -3.65
N ASN A 34 1.82 -12.39 -2.62
CA ASN A 34 2.95 -12.31 -1.69
C ASN A 34 4.22 -12.84 -2.37
N ALA A 35 5.38 -12.66 -1.74
CA ALA A 35 6.67 -13.12 -2.28
C ALA A 35 6.73 -14.65 -2.49
N ASP A 36 5.94 -15.43 -1.75
CA ASP A 36 5.81 -16.88 -1.90
C ASP A 36 4.87 -17.30 -3.04
N GLY A 37 4.30 -16.33 -3.78
CA GLY A 37 3.37 -16.56 -4.89
C GLY A 37 1.92 -16.81 -4.47
N THR A 38 1.62 -16.84 -3.17
CA THR A 38 0.23 -16.98 -2.68
C THR A 38 -0.53 -15.66 -2.82
N LEU A 39 -1.86 -15.74 -2.93
CA LEU A 39 -2.71 -14.55 -2.89
C LEU A 39 -2.64 -13.87 -1.53
N ASN A 40 -2.59 -12.53 -1.55
CA ASN A 40 -2.68 -11.75 -0.33
C ASN A 40 -4.01 -12.02 0.40
N LYS A 41 -3.96 -12.23 1.72
CA LYS A 41 -5.15 -12.56 2.52
C LYS A 41 -6.14 -11.38 2.63
N GLY A 42 -5.66 -10.15 2.51
CA GLY A 42 -6.50 -8.96 2.40
C GLY A 42 -7.18 -8.82 1.04
N GLY A 43 -6.90 -9.72 0.10
CA GLY A 43 -7.46 -9.72 -1.24
C GLY A 43 -6.74 -8.76 -2.19
N SER A 44 -7.48 -8.32 -3.21
CA SER A 44 -6.98 -7.41 -4.24
C SER A 44 -6.92 -5.96 -3.74
N ILE A 45 -5.97 -5.18 -4.28
CA ILE A 45 -6.01 -3.72 -4.13
C ILE A 45 -7.25 -3.19 -4.86
N THR A 46 -8.09 -2.47 -4.14
CA THR A 46 -9.28 -1.82 -4.68
C THR A 46 -9.22 -0.30 -4.57
N HIS A 47 -8.27 0.23 -3.81
CA HIS A 47 -8.13 1.65 -3.56
C HIS A 47 -6.65 2.07 -3.59
N PHE A 48 -6.40 3.34 -3.86
CA PHE A 48 -5.07 3.94 -3.76
C PHE A 48 -5.12 5.20 -2.90
N VAL A 49 -3.98 5.58 -2.36
CA VAL A 49 -3.79 6.89 -1.70
C VAL A 49 -2.50 7.52 -2.19
N THR A 50 -2.54 8.82 -2.47
CA THR A 50 -1.33 9.59 -2.82
C THR A 50 -0.89 10.40 -1.62
N LEU A 51 0.36 10.19 -1.18
CA LEU A 51 0.94 10.87 -0.03
C LEU A 51 2.23 11.61 -0.46
N GLN A 52 2.49 12.75 0.16
CA GLN A 52 3.81 13.37 0.09
C GLN A 52 4.73 12.68 1.09
N MET A 53 5.76 12.00 0.59
CA MET A 53 6.76 11.33 1.40
C MET A 53 8.05 12.13 1.37
N THR A 54 8.67 12.31 2.55
CA THR A 54 9.97 12.97 2.69
C THR A 54 10.97 12.00 3.29
N ILE A 55 12.10 11.79 2.61
CA ILE A 55 13.25 11.03 3.12
C ILE A 55 14.47 11.93 3.07
N GLY A 56 15.01 12.28 4.24
CA GLY A 56 16.09 13.26 4.35
C GLY A 56 15.67 14.59 3.72
N LYS A 57 16.39 15.01 2.68
CA LYS A 57 16.11 16.26 1.92
C LYS A 57 15.27 16.06 0.65
N HIS A 58 14.89 14.82 0.32
CA HIS A 58 14.07 14.50 -0.86
C HIS A 58 12.60 14.45 -0.45
N SER A 59 11.73 15.09 -1.24
CA SER A 59 10.29 15.04 -1.04
C SER A 59 9.60 14.74 -2.37
N GLU A 60 8.68 13.78 -2.35
CA GLU A 60 8.01 13.29 -3.56
C GLU A 60 6.58 12.87 -3.24
N ARG A 61 5.68 13.01 -4.21
CA ARG A 61 4.32 12.47 -4.13
C ARG A 61 4.33 11.05 -4.65
N ILE A 62 3.96 10.09 -3.80
CA ILE A 62 3.94 8.68 -4.12
C ILE A 62 2.51 8.16 -4.00
N THR A 63 2.09 7.38 -4.98
CA THR A 63 0.81 6.68 -4.96
C THR A 63 1.01 5.27 -4.43
N PHE A 64 0.27 4.93 -3.39
CA PHE A 64 0.31 3.63 -2.74
C PHE A 64 -0.96 2.85 -3.03
N GLY A 65 -0.82 1.58 -3.41
CA GLY A 65 -1.92 0.63 -3.37
C GLY A 65 -2.30 0.31 -1.92
N VAL A 66 -3.58 0.39 -1.60
CA VAL A 66 -4.09 0.03 -0.26
C VAL A 66 -4.33 -1.47 -0.21
N THR A 67 -3.61 -2.16 0.67
CA THR A 67 -3.70 -3.63 0.85
C THR A 67 -3.46 -4.00 2.32
N ASP A 68 -3.78 -5.24 2.69
CA ASP A 68 -3.33 -5.82 3.96
C ASP A 68 -1.86 -6.23 3.81
N LEU A 69 -0.97 -5.64 4.60
CA LEU A 69 0.46 -5.97 4.61
C LEU A 69 0.81 -7.00 5.70
N GLY A 70 -0.20 -7.58 6.36
CA GLY A 70 -0.04 -8.46 7.50
C GLY A 70 0.29 -7.69 8.78
N LYS A 71 0.48 -8.42 9.87
CA LYS A 71 0.88 -7.83 11.16
C LYS A 71 2.32 -7.36 11.06
N SER A 72 2.48 -6.04 10.99
CA SER A 72 3.72 -5.35 11.30
C SER A 72 3.38 -4.40 12.45
N ASP A 73 4.01 -4.59 13.62
CA ASP A 73 3.91 -3.60 14.68
C ASP A 73 4.50 -2.28 14.15
N LEU A 74 3.74 -1.20 14.28
CA LEU A 74 4.14 0.17 13.95
C LEU A 74 4.18 0.99 15.23
#